data_AF-A0A7S1LIF6-F1
#
_entry.id   AF-A0A7S1LIF6-F1
#
_cell.length_a   1.000
_cell.length_b   1.000
_cell.length_c   1.000
_cell.angle_alpha   90.00
_cell.angle_beta   90.00
_cell.angle_gamma   90.00
#
_symmetry.space_group_name_H-M   'P 1'
#
loop_
_entity.id
_entity.type
_entity.pdbx_description
1 polymer ?
#
loop_
_entity_poly.entity_id
_entity_poly.type
_entity_poly.pdbx_seq_one_letter_code
_entity_poly.pdbx_strand_id
1 'polypeptide(L)'
;VNEALAACRALGLSTVGATPLYTSRVVSGTGIIWLDDVTCPAGAVGFDRCSKRYNSHNCGHSEDVVVDCAVLPGWLIAIIVILSLAAFALLVFVIWWLCTREARERQRHEREFQDA
;
A
#
# COMPACT_ATOMS: atom_id res chain seq x y z
N VAL A 1 9.90 11.77 10.79
CA VAL A 1 8.96 10.71 10.32
C VAL A 1 7.59 10.86 10.96
N ASN A 2 7.52 11.13 12.27
CA ASN A 2 6.23 11.36 12.95
C ASN A 2 5.45 12.55 12.38
N GLU A 3 6.16 13.55 11.85
CA GLU A 3 5.61 14.74 11.20
C GLU A 3 4.86 14.36 9.91
N ALA A 4 5.46 13.50 9.08
CA ALA A 4 4.82 12.95 7.89
C ALA A 4 3.57 12.14 8.26
N LEU A 5 3.64 11.32 9.31
CA LEU A 5 2.49 10.57 9.81
C LEU A 5 1.36 11.49 10.30
N ALA A 6 1.70 12.53 11.05
CA ALA A 6 0.75 13.52 11.55
C ALA A 6 0.08 14.29 10.40
N ALA A 7 0.84 14.67 9.37
CA ALA A 7 0.32 15.32 8.17
C ALA A 7 -0.70 14.43 7.43
N CYS A 8 -0.35 13.15 7.19
CA CYS A 8 -1.24 12.22 6.50
C CYS A 8 -2.51 11.92 7.30
N ARG A 9 -2.41 11.78 8.62
CA ARG A 9 -3.58 11.60 9.49
C ARG A 9 -4.50 12.81 9.50
N ALA A 10 -3.95 14.03 9.53
CA ALA A 10 -4.73 15.26 9.49
C ALA A 10 -5.61 15.36 8.22
N LEU A 11 -5.18 14.72 7.13
CA LEU A 11 -5.92 14.64 5.86
C LEU A 11 -6.81 13.38 5.75
N GLY A 12 -6.82 12.50 6.76
CA GLY A 12 -7.55 11.23 6.73
C GLY A 12 -6.97 10.18 5.78
N LEU A 13 -5.68 10.30 5.41
CA LEU A 13 -4.99 9.39 4.49
C LEU A 13 -4.30 8.25 5.24
N SER A 14 -3.98 7.19 4.49
CA SER A 14 -3.13 6.09 4.98
C SER A 14 -1.78 6.62 5.44
N THR A 15 -1.28 6.05 6.54
CA THR A 15 0.06 6.33 7.07
C THR A 15 1.08 5.24 6.74
N VAL A 16 0.64 4.15 6.10
CA VAL A 16 1.49 3.00 5.79
C VAL A 16 2.48 3.40 4.70
N GLY A 17 3.75 3.60 5.08
CA GLY A 17 4.79 4.08 4.16
C GLY A 17 4.84 5.60 4.03
N ALA A 18 4.20 6.35 4.94
CA ALA A 18 4.29 7.81 4.90
C ALA A 18 5.73 8.28 5.14
N THR A 19 6.25 9.10 4.22
CA THR A 19 7.64 9.57 4.30
C THR A 19 7.74 11.03 3.90
N PRO A 20 8.65 11.78 4.56
CA PRO A 20 9.02 13.10 4.09
C PRO A 20 9.96 13.00 2.87
N LEU A 21 9.73 13.86 1.89
CA LEU A 21 10.57 14.03 0.71
C LEU A 21 11.34 15.36 0.84
N TYR A 22 12.65 15.26 0.98
CA TYR A 22 13.57 16.40 1.16
C TYR A 22 14.28 16.80 -0.14
N THR A 23 13.67 16.53 -1.30
CA THR A 23 14.37 16.67 -2.58
C THR A 23 14.31 18.13 -3.07
N SER A 24 15.41 18.64 -3.62
CA SER A 24 15.45 19.90 -4.37
C SER A 24 14.62 19.90 -5.66
N ARG A 25 13.97 18.77 -5.99
CA ARG A 25 13.08 18.60 -7.15
C ARG A 25 11.62 18.88 -6.82
N VAL A 26 11.31 19.14 -5.55
CA VAL A 26 10.00 19.62 -5.16
C VAL A 26 9.88 21.07 -5.62
N VAL A 27 8.76 21.41 -6.26
CA VAL A 27 8.44 22.80 -6.58
C VAL A 27 8.25 23.55 -5.27
N SER A 28 9.14 24.49 -4.99
CA SER A 28 9.01 25.42 -3.87
C SER A 28 7.66 26.11 -3.89
N GLY A 29 7.04 26.24 -2.72
CA GLY A 29 5.81 27.00 -2.56
C GLY A 29 6.01 28.49 -2.80
N THR A 30 4.92 29.23 -2.69
CA THR A 30 4.92 30.70 -2.63
C THR A 30 3.98 31.15 -1.53
N GLY A 31 4.21 32.33 -0.96
CA GLY A 31 3.35 32.92 0.07
C GLY A 31 3.89 32.75 1.50
N ILE A 32 2.98 32.53 2.45
CA ILE A 32 3.32 32.43 3.88
C ILE A 32 3.71 31.00 4.21
N ILE A 33 4.83 30.84 4.92
CA ILE A 33 5.21 29.56 5.52
C ILE A 33 4.57 29.49 6.91
N TRP A 34 3.65 28.55 7.08
CA TRP A 34 2.82 28.49 8.30
C TRP A 34 3.54 27.88 9.50
N LEU A 35 4.40 26.89 9.26
CA LEU A 35 4.96 26.02 10.29
C LEU A 35 6.48 25.90 10.15
N ASP A 36 7.18 25.96 11.28
CA ASP A 36 8.63 25.76 11.41
C ASP A 36 8.93 24.96 12.69
N ASP A 37 10.07 24.28 12.70
CA ASP A 37 10.57 23.43 13.79
C ASP A 37 9.53 22.39 14.27
N VAL A 38 8.78 21.80 13.34
CA VAL A 38 7.71 20.84 13.68
C VAL A 38 8.32 19.54 14.21
N THR A 39 7.98 19.21 15.45
CA THR A 39 8.35 17.95 16.11
C THR A 39 7.12 17.28 16.68
N CYS A 40 6.81 16.08 16.19
CA CYS A 40 5.60 15.36 16.57
C CYS A 40 5.90 14.15 17.47
N PRO A 41 5.11 13.91 18.54
CA PRO A 41 5.18 12.67 19.28
C PRO A 41 4.70 11.49 18.42
N ALA A 42 5.13 10.29 18.79
CA ALA A 42 4.65 9.08 18.15
C ALA A 42 3.12 8.98 18.27
N GLY A 43 2.44 8.66 17.16
CA GLY A 43 0.98 8.53 17.14
C GLY A 43 0.20 9.86 17.09
N ALA A 44 0.86 11.01 16.94
CA ALA A 44 0.16 12.28 16.72
C ALA A 44 -0.83 12.15 15.54
N VAL A 45 -2.08 12.55 15.78
CA VAL A 45 -3.20 12.50 14.81
C VAL A 45 -3.33 13.79 13.99
N GLY A 46 -2.43 14.74 14.21
CA GLY A 46 -2.38 16.02 13.52
C GLY A 46 -1.31 16.91 14.12
N PHE A 47 -1.19 18.12 13.57
CA PHE A 47 -0.18 19.09 14.03
C PHE A 47 -0.51 19.68 15.40
N ASP A 48 -1.74 19.60 15.87
CA ASP A 48 -2.18 20.08 17.19
C ASP A 48 -1.35 19.49 18.33
N ARG A 49 -0.96 18.22 18.21
CA ARG A 49 -0.13 17.49 19.20
C ARG A 49 1.38 17.70 19.04
N CYS A 50 1.80 18.43 18.02
CA CYS A 50 3.21 18.66 17.73
C CYS A 50 3.69 19.98 18.33
N SER A 51 4.94 19.99 18.81
CA SER A 51 5.68 21.23 19.05
C SER A 51 5.98 21.87 17.70
N LYS A 52 5.72 23.17 17.55
CA LYS A 52 5.85 23.91 16.30
C LYS A 52 5.82 25.41 16.55
N ARG A 53 6.44 26.17 15.66
CA ARG A 53 6.31 27.63 15.59
C ARG A 53 5.29 27.97 14.51
N TYR A 54 4.31 28.81 14.85
CA TYR A 54 3.25 29.20 13.92
C TYR A 54 3.49 30.62 13.42
N ASN A 55 3.58 30.80 12.11
CA ASN A 55 3.79 32.11 11.46
C ASN A 55 4.97 32.92 12.03
N SER A 56 5.97 32.21 12.56
CA SER A 56 7.23 32.74 13.07
C SER A 56 8.31 31.74 12.71
N HIS A 57 9.03 32.01 11.64
CA HIS A 57 9.99 31.09 11.05
C HIS A 57 11.17 31.86 10.48
N ASN A 58 12.30 31.17 10.33
CA ASN A 58 13.44 31.64 9.54
C ASN A 58 13.60 30.87 8.22
N CYS A 59 12.66 29.97 7.90
CA CYS A 59 12.67 29.21 6.67
C CYS A 59 12.38 30.07 5.44
N GLY A 60 12.98 29.70 4.30
CA GLY A 60 12.54 30.08 2.96
C GLY A 60 11.85 28.91 2.24
N HIS A 61 11.16 29.18 1.13
CA HIS A 61 10.49 28.13 0.33
C HIS A 61 11.43 27.10 -0.30
N SER A 62 12.74 27.34 -0.29
CA SER A 62 13.76 26.34 -0.60
C SER A 62 13.83 25.21 0.45
N GLU A 63 13.24 25.41 1.62
CA GLU A 63 13.20 24.47 2.75
C GLU A 63 11.82 23.82 2.92
N ASP A 64 10.88 24.09 2.00
CA ASP A 64 9.57 23.44 1.99
C ASP A 64 9.72 21.92 1.91
N VAL A 65 8.87 21.21 2.65
CA VAL A 65 8.87 19.74 2.71
C VAL A 65 7.61 19.21 2.04
N VAL A 66 7.76 18.20 1.20
CA VAL A 66 6.62 17.41 0.69
C VAL A 66 6.50 16.13 1.50
N VAL A 67 5.27 15.74 1.78
CA VAL A 67 4.94 14.48 2.43
C VAL A 67 4.26 13.58 1.42
N ASP A 68 4.79 12.37 1.24
CA ASP A 68 4.09 11.30 0.54
C ASP A 68 3.29 10.48 1.54
N CYS A 69 1.96 10.54 1.41
CA CYS A 69 1.03 9.70 2.17
C CYS A 69 0.78 8.43 1.37
N ALA A 70 1.73 7.49 1.46
CA ALA A 70 1.74 6.31 0.63
C ALA A 70 0.38 5.60 0.60
N VAL A 71 -0.12 5.47 -0.63
CA VAL A 71 -1.12 4.50 -1.04
C VAL A 71 -0.30 3.33 -1.58
N LEU A 72 -0.63 2.07 -1.22
CA LEU A 72 0.03 0.92 -1.81
C LEU A 72 0.08 1.11 -3.33
N PRO A 73 1.26 1.07 -3.98
CA PRO A 73 1.35 1.39 -5.39
C PRO A 73 0.43 0.46 -6.17
N GLY A 74 -0.33 0.99 -7.13
CA GLY A 74 -1.41 0.24 -7.78
C GLY A 74 -0.98 -1.10 -8.39
N TRP A 75 0.30 -1.22 -8.79
CA TRP A 75 0.87 -2.47 -9.28
C TRP A 75 0.95 -3.56 -8.21
N LEU A 76 1.16 -3.25 -6.93
CA LEU A 76 1.13 -4.25 -5.85
C LEU A 76 -0.28 -4.81 -5.65
N ILE A 77 -1.30 -3.95 -5.74
CA ILE A 77 -2.70 -4.38 -5.68
C ILE A 77 -2.99 -5.33 -6.85
N ALA A 78 -2.53 -4.97 -8.06
CA ALA A 78 -2.67 -5.83 -9.24
C ALA A 78 -1.96 -7.19 -9.07
N ILE A 79 -0.74 -7.21 -8.53
CA ILE A 79 -0.01 -8.47 -8.25
C ILE A 79 -0.79 -9.34 -7.26
N ILE A 80 -1.28 -8.77 -6.16
CA ILE A 80 -2.05 -9.53 -5.15
C ILE A 80 -3.27 -10.17 -5.81
N VAL A 81 -4.02 -9.40 -6.61
CA VAL A 81 -5.20 -9.92 -7.34
C VAL A 81 -4.81 -11.03 -8.32
N ILE A 82 -3.76 -10.85 -9.10
CA ILE A 82 -3.28 -11.87 -10.06
C ILE A 82 -2.86 -13.14 -9.34
N LEU A 83 -2.11 -13.03 -8.24
CA LEU A 83 -1.68 -14.18 -7.45
C LEU A 83 -2.88 -14.92 -6.84
N SER A 84 -3.86 -14.18 -6.31
CA SER A 84 -5.11 -14.78 -5.82
C SER A 84 -5.90 -15.50 -6.91
N LEU A 85 -6.03 -14.91 -8.11
CA LEU A 85 -6.71 -15.53 -9.24
C LEU A 85 -5.97 -16.76 -9.77
N ALA A 86 -4.64 -16.70 -9.87
CA ALA A 86 -3.81 -17.82 -10.30
C ALA A 86 -3.90 -18.99 -9.31
N ALA A 87 -3.83 -18.70 -8.00
CA ALA A 87 -4.01 -19.72 -6.96
C ALA A 87 -5.40 -20.37 -7.04
N PHE A 88 -6.45 -19.58 -7.25
CA PHE A 88 -7.81 -20.10 -7.42
C PHE A 88 -7.92 -20.98 -8.68
N ALA A 89 -7.37 -20.55 -9.82
CA ALA A 89 -7.37 -21.34 -11.05
C ALA A 89 -6.61 -22.66 -10.90
N LEU A 90 -5.47 -22.65 -10.20
CA LEU A 90 -4.70 -23.86 -9.88
C LEU A 90 -5.50 -24.81 -9.00
N LEU A 91 -6.19 -24.31 -7.97
CA LEU A 91 -7.06 -25.14 -7.12
C LEU A 91 -8.18 -25.79 -7.93
N VAL A 92 -8.87 -25.02 -8.78
CA VAL A 92 -9.92 -25.56 -9.66
C VAL A 92 -9.35 -26.62 -10.60
N PHE A 93 -8.18 -26.38 -11.21
CA PHE A 93 -7.53 -27.34 -12.09
C PHE A 93 -7.12 -28.62 -11.36
N VAL A 94 -6.57 -28.51 -10.15
CA VAL A 94 -6.20 -29.66 -9.32
C VAL A 94 -7.43 -30.47 -8.93
N ILE A 95 -8.50 -29.82 -8.49
CA ILE A 95 -9.77 -30.49 -8.15
C ILE A 95 -10.33 -31.19 -9.40
N TRP A 96 -10.40 -30.50 -10.53
CA TRP A 96 -10.85 -31.08 -11.79
C TRP A 96 -9.98 -32.26 -12.22
N TRP A 97 -8.65 -32.14 -12.10
CA TRP A 97 -7.72 -33.21 -12.44
C TRP A 97 -7.90 -34.42 -11.51
N LEU A 98 -8.08 -34.22 -10.21
CA LEU A 98 -8.35 -35.29 -9.24
C LEU A 98 -9.68 -36.00 -9.56
N CYS A 99 -10.75 -35.24 -9.78
CA CYS A 99 -12.06 -35.82 -10.12
C CYS A 99 -12.01 -36.59 -11.46
N THR A 100 -11.34 -36.04 -12.48
CA THR A 100 -11.21 -36.73 -13.78
C THR A 100 -10.26 -37.91 -13.72
N ARG A 101 -9.29 -37.94 -12.80
CA ARG A 101 -8.42 -39.09 -12.59
C ARG A 101 -9.25 -40.27 -12.08
N GLU A 102 -10.02 -40.07 -11.01
CA GLU A 102 -10.91 -41.12 -10.48
C GLU A 102 -11.93 -41.60 -11.54
N ALA A 103 -12.52 -40.67 -12.29
CA ALA A 103 -13.45 -41.02 -13.36
C ALA A 103 -12.79 -41.83 -14.50
N ARG A 104 -11.54 -41.49 -14.88
CA ARG A 104 -10.78 -42.23 -15.90
C ARG A 104 -10.40 -43.63 -15.45
N GLU A 105 -10.07 -43.82 -14.17
CA GLU A 105 -9.76 -45.14 -13.60
C GLU A 105 -11.01 -46.03 -13.59
N ARG A 106 -12.18 -45.50 -13.19
CA ARG A 106 -13.46 -46.24 -13.26
C ARG A 106 -13.81 -46.69 -14.68
N GLN A 107 -13.65 -45.83 -15.68
CA GLN A 107 -13.91 -46.19 -17.08
C GLN A 107 -12.98 -47.27 -17.63
N ARG A 108 -11.74 -47.39 -17.14
CA ARG A 108 -10.84 -48.48 -17.58
C ARG A 108 -11.36 -49.83 -17.08
N HIS A 109 -11.77 -49.91 -15.82
CA HIS A 109 -12.33 -51.15 -15.26
C HIS A 109 -13.62 -51.58 -15.93
N GLU A 110 -14.52 -50.63 -16.28
CA GLU A 110 -15.75 -50.97 -17.02
C GLU A 110 -15.44 -51.54 -18.42
N ARG A 111 -14.45 -51.00 -19.12
CA ARG A 111 -14.02 -51.53 -20.44
C ARG A 111 -13.37 -52.90 -20.34
N GLU A 112 -12.48 -53.11 -19.36
CA GLU A 112 -11.88 -54.42 -19.10
C GLU A 112 -12.93 -55.49 -18.77
N PHE A 113 -14.02 -55.12 -18.09
CA PHE A 113 -15.13 -56.03 -17.83
C PHE A 113 -16.00 -56.32 -19.06
N GLN A 114 -16.13 -55.36 -19.99
CA GLN A 114 -16.87 -55.57 -21.24
C GLN A 114 -16.12 -56.44 -22.26
N ASP A 115 -14.79 -56.42 -22.21
CA ASP A 115 -13.92 -57.17 -23.12
C ASP A 115 -13.59 -58.60 -22.60
N ALA A 116 -14.10 -58.98 -21.42
CA ALA A 116 -13.93 -60.29 -20.78
C ALA A 116 -15.16 -61.20 -20.96
#